data_AF-A0A4Q0QH26-F1
#
_entry.id   AF-A0A4Q0QH26-F1
#
_cell.length_a   1.000
_cell.length_b   1.000
_cell.length_c   1.000
_cell.angle_alpha   90.00
_cell.angle_beta   90.00
_cell.angle_gamma   90.00
#
_symmetry.space_group_name_H-M   'P 1'
#
loop_
_entity.id
_entity.type
_entity.pdbx_description
1 polymer ?
#
loop_
_entity_poly.entity_id
_entity_poly.type
_entity_poly.pdbx_seq_one_letter_code
_entity_poly.pdbx_strand_id
1 'polypeptide(L)'
;MSFDFSKLLSIAWGGWTTTWPTQLLALIWLAWLASWVGASFWQGRTQKQVMTLESGRYRIPILVGGILFTPWTAEVLNEKPLWVFSNTGVYITALIVLAGISFTWWGRLHLGKFWSNTITHKEDHRVIDTGPYGIVRHPIYTGLIAGMLATGIAVGTVTAMLGAILISLGMWQKGRMEEVFLSKELGEDAYGAYCRRVPMIIPFLSPR
;
A
#
# COMPACT_ATOMS: atom_id res chain seq x y z
N MET A 1 10.69 -35.30 -8.12
CA MET A 1 11.16 -33.89 -8.09
C MET A 1 10.89 -33.35 -6.70
N SER A 2 11.90 -33.21 -5.85
CA SER A 2 11.75 -32.57 -4.54
C SER A 2 11.61 -31.07 -4.74
N PHE A 3 10.49 -30.51 -4.30
CA PHE A 3 10.25 -29.06 -4.34
C PHE A 3 11.20 -28.40 -3.32
N ASP A 4 12.27 -27.80 -3.82
CA ASP A 4 13.30 -27.18 -2.96
C ASP A 4 12.87 -25.77 -2.56
N PHE A 5 12.25 -25.68 -1.39
CA PHE A 5 11.77 -24.44 -0.79
C PHE A 5 12.92 -23.44 -0.53
N SER A 6 14.14 -23.93 -0.30
CA SER A 6 15.32 -23.07 -0.07
C SER A 6 15.81 -22.40 -1.35
N LYS A 7 15.72 -23.12 -2.48
CA LYS A 7 15.97 -22.57 -3.82
C LYS A 7 14.89 -21.56 -4.20
N LEU A 8 13.64 -21.82 -3.81
CA LEU A 8 12.52 -20.91 -4.03
C LEU A 8 12.66 -19.62 -3.21
N LEU A 9 13.07 -19.72 -1.94
CA LEU A 9 13.38 -18.57 -1.07
C LEU A 9 14.56 -17.76 -1.59
N SER A 10 15.65 -18.42 -2.00
CA SER A 10 16.85 -17.73 -2.51
C SER A 10 16.61 -17.07 -3.87
N ILE A 11 15.79 -17.64 -4.75
CA ILE A 11 15.39 -17.01 -6.02
C ILE A 11 14.42 -15.86 -5.76
N ALA A 12 13.39 -16.08 -4.94
CA ALA A 12 12.41 -15.04 -4.62
C ALA A 12 13.05 -13.84 -3.92
N TRP A 13 13.99 -14.06 -3.01
CA TRP A 13 14.72 -12.97 -2.33
C TRP A 13 15.87 -12.42 -3.18
N GLY A 14 16.52 -13.29 -3.96
CA GLY A 14 17.62 -12.95 -4.86
C GLY A 14 17.17 -12.01 -5.97
N GLY A 15 16.06 -12.29 -6.65
CA GLY A 15 15.55 -11.46 -7.75
C GLY A 15 15.36 -9.99 -7.37
N TRP A 16 14.85 -9.72 -6.16
CA TRP A 16 14.70 -8.36 -5.62
C TRP A 16 16.00 -7.70 -5.16
N THR A 17 17.01 -8.47 -4.74
CA THR A 17 18.20 -7.93 -4.06
C THR A 17 19.48 -8.03 -4.88
N THR A 18 19.45 -8.67 -6.05
CA THR A 18 20.64 -8.91 -6.88
C THR A 18 20.60 -8.23 -8.24
N THR A 19 19.43 -7.77 -8.69
CA THR A 19 19.30 -7.10 -9.99
C THR A 19 19.18 -5.58 -9.80
N TRP A 20 20.10 -4.81 -10.37
CA TRP A 20 19.89 -3.38 -10.54
C TRP A 20 18.83 -3.19 -11.64
N PRO A 21 17.76 -2.41 -11.45
CA PRO A 21 17.48 -1.45 -10.38
C PRO A 21 16.58 -1.93 -9.21
N THR A 22 16.11 -3.17 -9.22
CA THR A 22 15.16 -3.69 -8.21
C THR A 22 15.73 -3.66 -6.79
N GLN A 23 17.06 -3.80 -6.65
CA GLN A 23 17.76 -3.79 -5.35
C GLN A 23 17.55 -2.49 -4.56
N LEU A 24 17.65 -1.31 -5.20
CA LEU A 24 17.46 -0.03 -4.51
C LEU A 24 16.02 0.10 -3.98
N LEU A 25 15.04 -0.23 -4.82
CA LEU A 25 13.62 -0.16 -4.46
C LEU A 25 13.29 -1.20 -3.38
N ALA A 26 13.85 -2.41 -3.47
CA ALA A 26 13.70 -3.44 -2.45
C ALA A 26 14.25 -2.98 -1.10
N LEU A 27 15.43 -2.35 -1.07
CA LEU A 27 16.01 -1.79 0.16
C LEU A 27 15.12 -0.71 0.77
N ILE A 28 14.55 0.18 -0.06
CA ILE A 28 13.61 1.21 0.38
C ILE A 28 12.35 0.57 1.00
N TRP A 29 11.76 -0.43 0.33
CA TRP A 29 10.58 -1.14 0.84
C TRP A 29 10.87 -1.95 2.10
N LEU A 30 12.03 -2.60 2.20
CA LEU A 30 12.45 -3.34 3.39
C LEU A 30 12.70 -2.40 4.57
N ALA A 31 13.38 -1.28 4.35
CA ALA A 31 13.58 -0.26 5.37
C ALA A 31 12.24 0.31 5.85
N TRP A 32 11.33 0.60 4.92
CA TRP A 32 9.97 1.01 5.25
C TRP A 32 9.25 -0.06 6.08
N LEU A 33 9.23 -1.32 5.63
CA LEU A 33 8.55 -2.41 6.32
C LEU A 33 9.11 -2.60 7.74
N ALA A 34 10.43 -2.58 7.89
CA ALA A 34 11.09 -2.66 9.19
C ALA A 34 10.68 -1.50 10.11
N SER A 35 10.69 -0.26 9.59
CA SER A 35 10.24 0.92 10.34
C SER A 35 8.76 0.83 10.72
N TRP A 36 7.92 0.31 9.81
CA TRP A 36 6.48 0.22 9.98
C TRP A 36 6.11 -0.81 11.06
N VAL A 37 6.75 -1.99 11.00
CA VAL A 37 6.63 -3.05 11.99
C VAL A 37 7.20 -2.60 13.33
N GLY A 38 8.37 -1.96 13.35
CA GLY A 38 8.98 -1.40 14.57
C GLY A 38 8.01 -0.48 15.32
N ALA A 39 7.38 0.46 14.62
CA ALA A 39 6.40 1.36 15.23
C ALA A 39 5.06 0.68 15.58
N SER A 40 4.78 -0.53 15.08
CA SER A 40 3.57 -1.27 15.46
C SER A 40 3.63 -1.77 16.90
N PHE A 41 4.83 -2.04 17.42
CA PHE A 41 5.04 -2.44 18.81
C PHE A 41 4.80 -1.30 19.81
N TRP A 42 4.82 -0.04 19.38
CA TRP A 42 4.51 1.11 20.23
C TRP A 42 3.02 1.34 20.45
N GLN A 43 2.15 0.69 19.68
CA GLN A 43 0.71 0.89 19.78
C GLN A 43 0.07 -0.31 20.45
N GLY A 44 -0.59 -0.08 21.60
CA GLY A 44 -1.20 -1.10 22.44
C GLY A 44 -2.12 -2.05 21.67
N ARG A 45 -2.22 -3.29 22.20
CA ARG A 45 -2.96 -4.44 21.64
C ARG A 45 -4.20 -4.03 20.85
N THR A 46 -4.15 -4.24 19.54
CA THR A 46 -5.29 -4.15 18.62
C THR A 46 -6.41 -5.08 19.11
N GLN A 47 -7.55 -4.49 19.47
CA GLN A 47 -8.76 -5.24 19.82
C GLN A 47 -9.32 -5.99 18.60
N LYS A 48 -10.00 -7.09 18.91
CA LYS A 48 -10.50 -8.19 18.08
C LYS A 48 -10.75 -7.82 16.60
N GLN A 49 -10.01 -8.50 15.72
CA GLN A 49 -10.17 -8.46 14.28
C GLN A 49 -11.59 -8.92 13.89
N VAL A 50 -12.41 -8.05 13.31
CA VAL A 50 -13.67 -8.47 12.70
C VAL A 50 -13.33 -9.08 11.35
N MET A 51 -13.03 -10.38 11.34
CA MET A 51 -12.81 -11.15 10.12
C MET A 51 -14.17 -11.43 9.45
N THR A 52 -14.72 -10.43 8.76
CA THR A 52 -15.93 -10.59 7.94
C THR A 52 -15.59 -11.27 6.62
N LEU A 53 -16.48 -12.13 6.12
CA LEU A 53 -16.40 -12.74 4.78
C LEU A 53 -16.23 -11.69 3.67
N GLU A 54 -16.75 -10.47 3.88
CA GLU A 54 -16.55 -9.33 2.98
C GLU A 54 -15.09 -8.89 2.82
N SER A 55 -14.22 -9.24 3.77
CA SER A 55 -12.78 -8.95 3.68
C SER A 55 -12.10 -9.65 2.52
N GLY A 56 -12.68 -10.74 1.99
CA GLY A 56 -12.14 -11.41 0.80
C GLY A 56 -12.06 -10.50 -0.42
N ARG A 57 -12.98 -9.55 -0.56
CA ARG A 57 -13.12 -8.70 -1.76
C ARG A 57 -11.86 -7.88 -2.02
N TYR A 58 -11.31 -7.23 -0.99
CA TYR A 58 -10.06 -6.47 -1.12
C TYR A 58 -8.80 -7.35 -0.97
N ARG A 59 -8.88 -8.46 -0.24
CA ARG A 59 -7.71 -9.34 0.00
C ARG A 59 -7.30 -10.10 -1.25
N ILE A 60 -8.26 -10.62 -2.02
CA ILE A 60 -7.98 -11.37 -3.25
C ILE A 60 -7.13 -10.54 -4.24
N PRO A 61 -7.52 -9.32 -4.66
CA PRO A 61 -6.71 -8.54 -5.59
C PRO A 61 -5.36 -8.13 -4.98
N ILE A 62 -5.26 -7.88 -3.68
CA ILE A 62 -3.96 -7.63 -3.03
C ILE A 62 -3.06 -8.86 -3.07
N LEU A 63 -3.59 -10.05 -2.80
CA LEU A 63 -2.81 -11.29 -2.79
C LEU A 63 -2.36 -11.67 -4.20
N VAL A 64 -3.29 -11.68 -5.17
CA VAL A 64 -2.98 -11.95 -6.57
C VAL A 64 -2.01 -10.90 -7.10
N GLY A 65 -2.27 -9.63 -6.80
CA GLY A 65 -1.39 -8.54 -7.18
C GLY A 65 -0.01 -8.66 -6.56
N GLY A 66 0.09 -9.04 -5.28
CA GLY A 66 1.34 -9.29 -4.59
C GLY A 66 2.16 -10.41 -5.22
N ILE A 67 1.52 -11.50 -5.63
CA ILE A 67 2.19 -12.59 -6.36
C ILE A 67 2.75 -12.07 -7.69
N LEU A 68 1.90 -11.44 -8.51
CA LEU A 68 2.32 -10.88 -9.81
C LEU A 68 3.43 -9.83 -9.67
N PHE A 69 3.43 -9.07 -8.58
CA PHE A 69 4.40 -8.02 -8.30
C PHE A 69 5.79 -8.56 -7.93
N THR A 70 5.92 -9.85 -7.60
CA THR A 70 7.24 -10.46 -7.35
C THR A 70 8.02 -10.69 -8.65
N PRO A 71 9.33 -10.35 -8.72
CA PRO A 71 10.22 -10.64 -9.84
C PRO A 71 10.22 -12.11 -10.26
N TRP A 72 10.01 -13.01 -9.29
CA TRP A 72 9.87 -14.44 -9.53
C TRP A 72 8.79 -14.76 -10.56
N THR A 73 7.64 -14.08 -10.54
CA THR A 73 6.58 -14.31 -11.51
C THR A 73 7.03 -13.96 -12.93
N ALA A 74 7.76 -12.86 -13.08
CA ALA A 74 8.34 -12.48 -14.37
C ALA A 74 9.39 -13.51 -14.85
N GLU A 75 10.22 -14.02 -13.95
CA GLU A 75 11.22 -15.06 -14.25
C GLU A 75 10.57 -16.38 -14.69
N VAL A 76 9.55 -16.86 -13.97
CA VAL A 76 8.81 -18.08 -14.29
C VAL A 76 8.12 -17.98 -15.65
N LEU A 77 7.58 -16.80 -15.96
CA LEU A 77 6.94 -16.52 -17.24
C LEU A 77 7.94 -16.16 -18.36
N ASN A 78 9.24 -16.10 -18.03
CA ASN A 78 10.31 -15.70 -18.93
C ASN A 78 10.02 -14.35 -19.62
N GLU A 79 9.45 -13.42 -18.85
CA GLU A 79 9.09 -12.09 -19.35
C GLU A 79 10.33 -11.26 -19.63
N LYS A 80 10.33 -10.60 -20.78
CA LYS A 80 11.32 -9.56 -21.07
C LYS A 80 10.75 -8.22 -20.58
N PRO A 81 11.58 -7.36 -19.94
CA PRO A 81 11.16 -6.02 -19.60
C PRO A 81 10.64 -5.28 -20.83
N LEU A 82 9.49 -4.62 -20.70
CA LEU A 82 8.93 -3.77 -21.74
C LEU A 82 9.82 -2.55 -22.00
N TRP A 83 10.48 -2.07 -20.94
CA TRP A 83 11.48 -1.01 -20.99
C TRP A 83 12.51 -1.21 -19.89
N VAL A 84 13.67 -0.57 -20.06
CA VAL A 84 14.74 -0.51 -19.07
C VAL A 84 15.07 0.95 -18.85
N PHE A 85 14.96 1.42 -17.61
CA PHE A 85 15.31 2.79 -17.28
C PHE A 85 16.83 2.99 -17.23
N SER A 86 17.26 4.18 -17.62
CA SER A 86 18.59 4.67 -17.23
C SER A 86 18.66 4.86 -15.71
N ASN A 87 19.87 4.96 -15.16
CA ASN A 87 20.07 5.22 -13.72
C ASN A 87 19.28 6.45 -13.25
N THR A 88 19.20 7.50 -14.07
CA THR A 88 18.40 8.70 -13.76
C THR A 88 16.91 8.37 -13.61
N GLY A 89 16.36 7.57 -14.51
CA GLY A 89 14.95 7.12 -14.42
C GLY A 89 14.69 6.32 -13.15
N VAL A 90 15.61 5.43 -12.78
CA VAL A 90 15.56 4.66 -11.54
C VAL A 90 15.54 5.59 -10.33
N TYR A 91 16.44 6.57 -10.25
CA TYR A 91 16.46 7.52 -9.14
C TYR A 91 15.17 8.35 -9.07
N ILE A 92 14.62 8.77 -10.20
CA ILE A 92 13.32 9.47 -10.23
C ILE A 92 12.21 8.58 -9.64
N THR A 93 12.13 7.32 -10.07
CA THR A 93 11.12 6.40 -9.51
C THR A 93 11.34 6.13 -8.02
N ALA A 94 12.59 5.99 -7.56
CA ALA A 94 12.91 5.84 -6.15
C ALA A 94 12.50 7.08 -5.33
N LEU A 95 12.68 8.29 -5.85
CA LEU A 95 12.20 9.51 -5.21
C LEU A 95 10.67 9.54 -5.08
N ILE A 96 9.94 9.07 -6.10
CA ILE A 96 8.48 8.95 -6.03
C ILE A 96 8.06 7.94 -4.94
N VAL A 97 8.76 6.80 -4.85
CA VAL A 97 8.52 5.80 -3.80
C VAL A 97 8.78 6.38 -2.42
N LEU A 98 9.90 7.10 -2.23
CA LEU A 98 10.23 7.77 -0.96
C LEU A 98 9.20 8.83 -0.59
N ALA A 99 8.72 9.62 -1.54
CA ALA A 99 7.66 10.59 -1.33
C ALA A 99 6.36 9.92 -0.90
N GLY A 100 5.97 8.82 -1.55
CA GLY A 100 4.82 8.00 -1.17
C GLY A 100 4.94 7.45 0.25
N ILE A 101 6.08 6.84 0.58
CA ILE A 101 6.39 6.33 1.93
C ILE A 101 6.33 7.44 2.98
N SER A 102 6.87 8.62 2.67
CA SER A 102 6.84 9.77 3.57
C SER A 102 5.41 10.23 3.82
N PHE A 103 4.56 10.24 2.79
CA PHE A 103 3.14 10.57 2.92
C PHE A 103 2.38 9.52 3.76
N THR A 104 2.73 8.24 3.58
CA THR A 104 2.21 7.14 4.42
C THR A 104 2.59 7.32 5.89
N TRP A 105 3.83 7.70 6.17
CA TRP A 105 4.27 8.00 7.54
C TRP A 105 3.59 9.23 8.12
N TRP A 106 3.44 10.30 7.33
CA TRP A 106 2.72 11.49 7.77
C TRP A 106 1.28 11.13 8.18
N GLY A 107 0.56 10.34 7.37
CA GLY A 107 -0.75 9.83 7.72
C GLY A 107 -0.76 9.07 9.04
N ARG A 108 0.16 8.11 9.22
CA ARG A 108 0.24 7.31 10.45
C ARG A 108 0.53 8.15 11.70
N LEU A 109 1.53 9.03 11.63
CA LEU A 109 1.93 9.87 12.75
C LEU A 109 0.84 10.87 13.12
N HIS A 110 0.18 11.46 12.12
CA HIS A 110 -0.90 12.42 12.32
C HIS A 110 -2.13 11.78 12.96
N LEU A 111 -2.46 10.54 12.55
CA LEU A 111 -3.57 9.80 13.14
C LEU A 111 -3.25 9.32 14.57
N GLY A 112 -1.97 9.11 14.89
CA GLY A 112 -1.48 8.86 16.24
C GLY A 112 -2.22 7.71 16.93
N LYS A 113 -2.80 7.97 18.11
CA LYS A 113 -3.56 6.97 18.89
C LYS A 113 -4.80 6.42 18.17
N PHE A 114 -5.32 7.12 17.16
CA PHE A 114 -6.46 6.67 16.37
C PHE A 114 -6.06 5.71 15.24
N TRP A 115 -4.78 5.56 14.91
CA TRP A 115 -4.31 4.59 13.93
C TRP A 115 -4.50 3.14 14.37
N SER A 116 -5.02 2.30 13.47
CA SER A 116 -5.14 0.86 13.67
C SER A 116 -4.80 0.14 12.37
N ASN A 117 -4.21 -1.05 12.48
CA ASN A 117 -3.93 -1.89 11.32
C ASN A 117 -5.20 -2.60 10.80
N THR A 118 -6.32 -2.46 11.50
CA THR A 118 -7.62 -3.06 11.18
C THR A 118 -8.74 -2.05 11.42
N ILE A 119 -9.85 -2.25 10.71
CA ILE A 119 -11.10 -1.53 10.93
C ILE A 119 -11.62 -1.93 12.33
N THR A 120 -11.40 -1.06 13.31
CA THR A 120 -11.71 -1.34 14.73
C THR A 120 -12.36 -0.12 15.34
N HIS A 121 -13.37 -0.35 16.17
CA HIS A 121 -13.98 0.69 16.98
C HIS A 121 -12.95 1.30 17.94
N LYS A 122 -12.95 2.63 18.09
CA LYS A 122 -12.12 3.31 19.10
C LYS A 122 -12.99 4.21 19.97
N GLU A 123 -12.79 4.14 21.28
CA GLU A 123 -13.43 5.10 22.19
C GLU A 123 -13.00 6.53 21.81
N ASP A 124 -13.97 7.46 21.79
CA ASP A 124 -13.83 8.84 21.32
C ASP A 124 -13.32 9.02 19.88
N HIS A 125 -13.60 8.06 18.99
CA HIS A 125 -13.28 8.22 17.57
C HIS A 125 -14.01 9.45 17.02
N ARG A 126 -13.25 10.36 16.41
CA ARG A 126 -13.76 11.55 15.72
C ARG A 126 -13.14 11.66 14.33
N VAL A 127 -13.83 12.35 13.43
CA VAL A 127 -13.27 12.65 12.11
C VAL A 127 -12.03 13.52 12.28
N ILE A 128 -10.90 13.06 11.75
CA ILE A 128 -9.67 13.84 11.64
C ILE A 128 -9.58 14.30 10.19
N ASP A 129 -9.76 15.59 9.95
CA ASP A 129 -9.76 16.23 8.63
C ASP A 129 -8.61 17.24 8.45
N THR A 130 -7.58 17.15 9.31
CA THR A 130 -6.40 18.03 9.30
C THR A 130 -5.15 17.31 8.80
N GLY A 131 -4.13 18.07 8.45
CA GLY A 131 -2.86 17.52 7.96
C GLY A 131 -3.06 16.72 6.66
N PRO A 132 -2.52 15.50 6.54
CA PRO A 132 -2.62 14.71 5.31
C PRO A 132 -4.06 14.26 5.04
N TYR A 133 -4.88 14.16 6.09
CA TYR A 133 -6.32 13.84 6.00
C TYR A 133 -7.16 15.03 5.50
N GLY A 134 -6.62 16.25 5.50
CA GLY A 134 -7.25 17.38 4.82
C GLY A 134 -7.03 17.38 3.29
N ILE A 135 -6.05 16.60 2.82
CA ILE A 135 -5.66 16.52 1.40
C ILE A 135 -6.40 15.35 0.72
N VAL A 136 -6.36 14.18 1.35
CA VAL A 136 -7.05 12.95 0.91
C VAL A 136 -7.53 12.17 2.12
N ARG A 137 -8.62 11.43 1.99
CA ARG A 137 -9.22 10.70 3.12
C ARG A 137 -8.38 9.51 3.58
N HIS A 138 -7.61 8.91 2.66
CA HIS A 138 -6.76 7.75 2.94
C HIS A 138 -5.29 7.99 2.56
N PRO A 139 -4.57 8.92 3.24
CA PRO A 139 -3.22 9.30 2.85
C PRO A 139 -2.22 8.14 2.92
N ILE A 140 -2.42 7.20 3.85
CA ILE A 140 -1.64 5.97 3.94
C ILE A 140 -1.76 5.14 2.65
N TYR A 141 -2.98 4.96 2.15
CA TYR A 141 -3.21 4.20 0.92
C TYR A 141 -2.74 4.96 -0.31
N THR A 142 -2.95 6.27 -0.37
CA THR A 142 -2.40 7.12 -1.43
C THR A 142 -0.89 6.96 -1.56
N GLY A 143 -0.15 7.06 -0.45
CA GLY A 143 1.29 6.90 -0.45
C GLY A 143 1.75 5.50 -0.90
N LEU A 144 1.08 4.46 -0.41
CA LEU A 144 1.37 3.07 -0.80
C LEU A 144 1.06 2.81 -2.28
N ILE A 145 -0.09 3.27 -2.77
CA ILE A 145 -0.49 3.14 -4.18
C ILE A 145 0.53 3.83 -5.09
N ALA A 146 0.91 5.07 -4.77
CA ALA A 146 1.92 5.80 -5.53
C ALA A 146 3.26 5.05 -5.57
N GLY A 147 3.72 4.53 -4.42
CA GLY A 147 4.95 3.75 -4.34
C GLY A 147 4.89 2.44 -5.14
N MET A 148 3.78 1.71 -5.08
CA MET A 148 3.61 0.45 -5.80
C MET A 148 3.57 0.67 -7.32
N LEU A 149 2.84 1.70 -7.79
CA LEU A 149 2.80 2.05 -9.20
C LEU A 149 4.17 2.49 -9.72
N ALA A 150 4.87 3.35 -8.98
CA ALA A 150 6.22 3.78 -9.35
C ALA A 150 7.20 2.61 -9.40
N THR A 151 7.10 1.67 -8.46
CA THR A 151 7.92 0.45 -8.45
C THR A 151 7.59 -0.46 -9.64
N GLY A 152 6.30 -0.69 -9.93
CA GLY A 152 5.89 -1.49 -11.09
C GLY A 152 6.37 -0.90 -12.41
N ILE A 153 6.31 0.44 -12.54
CA ILE A 153 6.87 1.17 -13.68
C ILE A 153 8.40 0.98 -13.75
N ALA A 154 9.10 1.11 -12.63
CA ALA A 154 10.56 0.96 -12.59
C ALA A 154 11.03 -0.47 -12.97
N VAL A 155 10.28 -1.49 -12.55
CA VAL A 155 10.53 -2.89 -12.93
C VAL A 155 10.23 -3.14 -14.41
N GLY A 156 9.17 -2.52 -14.94
CA GLY A 156 8.89 -2.48 -16.37
C GLY A 156 8.44 -3.82 -16.97
N THR A 157 8.04 -4.81 -16.16
CA THR A 157 7.43 -6.06 -16.64
C THR A 157 5.90 -5.96 -16.61
N VAL A 158 5.23 -6.74 -17.47
CA VAL A 158 3.76 -6.78 -17.52
C VAL A 158 3.20 -7.24 -16.17
N THR A 159 3.78 -8.30 -15.60
CA THR A 159 3.44 -8.82 -14.28
C THR A 159 3.56 -7.79 -13.16
N ALA A 160 4.65 -7.02 -13.10
CA ALA A 160 4.84 -6.01 -12.08
C ALA A 160 3.82 -4.87 -12.20
N MET A 161 3.49 -4.44 -13.41
CA MET A 161 2.47 -3.43 -13.63
C MET A 161 1.06 -3.93 -13.25
N LEU A 162 0.69 -5.12 -13.69
CA LEU A 162 -0.60 -5.74 -13.33
C LEU A 162 -0.70 -5.96 -11.82
N GLY A 163 0.39 -6.41 -11.20
CA GLY A 163 0.51 -6.55 -9.75
C GLY A 163 0.25 -5.24 -9.02
N ALA A 164 0.92 -4.16 -9.43
CA ALA A 164 0.72 -2.83 -8.86
C ALA A 164 -0.72 -2.32 -9.01
N ILE A 165 -1.34 -2.55 -10.19
CA ILE A 165 -2.73 -2.16 -10.45
C ILE A 165 -3.70 -2.93 -9.55
N LEU A 166 -3.52 -4.25 -9.41
CA LEU A 166 -4.39 -5.09 -8.57
C LEU A 166 -4.24 -4.76 -7.08
N ILE A 167 -3.01 -4.53 -6.60
CA ILE A 167 -2.79 -4.05 -5.23
C ILE A 167 -3.50 -2.70 -5.03
N SER A 168 -3.38 -1.78 -5.99
CA SER A 168 -4.02 -0.46 -5.92
C SER A 168 -5.54 -0.56 -5.89
N LEU A 169 -6.12 -1.43 -6.70
CA LEU A 169 -7.55 -1.72 -6.70
C LEU A 169 -8.01 -2.29 -5.35
N GLY A 170 -7.26 -3.24 -4.79
CA GLY A 170 -7.55 -3.81 -3.49
C GLY A 170 -7.46 -2.78 -2.35
N MET A 171 -6.44 -1.91 -2.36
CA MET A 171 -6.32 -0.82 -1.39
C MET A 171 -7.49 0.18 -1.51
N TRP A 172 -7.90 0.52 -2.73
CA TRP A 172 -9.07 1.35 -2.95
C TRP A 172 -10.36 0.70 -2.43
N GLN A 173 -10.58 -0.59 -2.71
CA GLN A 173 -11.73 -1.33 -2.17
C GLN A 173 -11.72 -1.37 -0.64
N LYS A 174 -10.54 -1.61 -0.05
CA LYS A 174 -10.36 -1.58 1.40
C LYS A 174 -10.73 -0.21 1.97
N GLY A 175 -10.25 0.87 1.36
CA GLY A 175 -10.60 2.23 1.74
C GLY A 175 -12.11 2.47 1.68
N ARG A 176 -12.82 1.98 0.66
CA ARG A 176 -14.29 2.14 0.57
C ARG A 176 -15.02 1.41 1.69
N MET A 177 -14.56 0.21 2.03
CA MET A 177 -15.11 -0.53 3.16
C MET A 177 -14.86 0.19 4.48
N GLU A 178 -13.68 0.81 4.64
CA GLU A 178 -13.38 1.67 5.78
C GLU A 178 -14.30 2.87 5.86
N GLU A 179 -14.61 3.53 4.73
CA GLU A 179 -15.57 4.65 4.71
C GLU A 179 -16.97 4.22 5.11
N VAL A 180 -17.45 3.06 4.65
CA VAL A 180 -18.77 2.53 5.05
C VAL A 180 -18.81 2.25 6.56
N PHE A 181 -17.73 1.72 7.12
CA PHE A 181 -17.63 1.48 8.55
C PHE A 181 -17.58 2.79 9.35
N LEU A 182 -16.73 3.73 8.94
CA LEU A 182 -16.57 5.04 9.59
C LEU A 182 -17.84 5.86 9.53
N SER A 183 -18.61 5.83 8.43
CA SER A 183 -19.93 6.47 8.36
C SER A 183 -20.90 5.91 9.40
N LYS A 184 -20.87 4.60 9.66
CA LYS A 184 -21.73 3.96 10.66
C LYS A 184 -21.29 4.26 12.09
N GLU A 185 -19.99 4.32 12.33
CA GLU A 185 -19.41 4.57 13.66
C GLU A 185 -19.48 6.05 14.05
N LEU A 186 -19.15 6.95 13.13
CA LEU A 186 -19.02 8.40 13.39
C LEU A 186 -20.27 9.21 13.06
N GLY A 187 -21.30 8.55 12.49
CA GLY A 187 -22.51 9.18 12.00
C GLY A 187 -22.39 9.62 10.54
N GLU A 188 -23.43 9.31 9.75
CA GLU A 188 -23.45 9.52 8.31
C GLU A 188 -23.32 11.01 7.93
N ASP A 189 -23.91 11.91 8.71
CA ASP A 189 -23.86 13.35 8.44
C ASP A 189 -22.46 13.93 8.69
N ALA A 190 -21.83 13.55 9.81
CA ALA A 190 -20.52 14.06 10.20
C ALA A 190 -19.42 13.56 9.24
N TYR A 191 -19.41 12.25 8.94
CA TYR A 191 -18.46 11.69 7.98
C TYR A 191 -18.78 12.12 6.55
N GLY A 192 -20.06 12.24 6.19
CA GLY A 192 -20.51 12.72 4.89
C GLY A 192 -20.07 14.16 4.62
N ALA A 193 -20.09 15.05 5.62
CA ALA A 193 -19.56 16.41 5.49
C ALA A 193 -18.06 16.45 5.20
N TYR A 194 -17.31 15.48 5.71
CA TYR A 194 -15.90 15.29 5.37
C TYR A 194 -15.72 14.74 3.95
N CYS A 195 -16.46 13.71 3.57
CA CYS A 195 -16.43 13.13 2.23
C CYS A 195 -16.76 14.13 1.11
N ARG A 196 -17.61 15.14 1.38
CA ARG A 196 -17.93 16.20 0.42
C ARG A 196 -16.79 17.20 0.19
N ARG A 197 -15.83 17.29 1.11
CA ARG A 197 -14.74 18.29 1.06
C ARG A 197 -13.41 17.68 0.61
N VAL A 198 -13.14 16.43 0.98
CA VAL A 198 -11.82 15.81 0.81
C VAL A 198 -11.93 14.60 -0.10
N PRO A 199 -11.12 14.48 -1.18
CA PRO A 199 -11.14 13.32 -2.07
C PRO A 199 -10.60 12.04 -1.41
N MET A 200 -10.98 10.88 -1.93
CA MET A 200 -10.65 9.60 -1.30
C MET A 200 -9.15 9.24 -1.34
N ILE A 201 -8.58 9.15 -2.54
CA ILE A 201 -7.22 8.60 -2.77
C ILE A 201 -6.34 9.58 -3.55
N ILE A 202 -6.84 10.15 -4.65
CA ILE A 202 -6.02 11.00 -5.52
C ILE A 202 -6.29 12.45 -5.12
N PRO A 203 -5.25 13.21 -4.72
CA PRO A 203 -5.39 14.62 -4.41
C PRO A 203 -6.02 15.40 -5.58
N PHE A 204 -6.79 16.43 -5.28
CA PHE A 204 -7.40 17.34 -6.26
C PHE A 204 -8.46 16.73 -7.20
N LEU A 205 -8.80 15.45 -7.08
CA LEU A 205 -10.00 14.91 -7.72
C LEU A 205 -11.26 15.38 -7.00
N SER A 206 -12.40 15.34 -7.69
CA SER A 206 -13.68 15.70 -7.07
C SER A 206 -14.00 14.75 -5.91
N PRO A 207 -14.38 15.29 -4.74
CA PRO A 207 -14.86 14.46 -3.64
C PRO A 207 -16.14 13.76 -4.08
N ARG A 208 -16.08 12.43 -4.20
CA ARG A 208 -17.25 11.54 -4.37
C ARG A 208 -17.47 10.74 -3.10
#